data_AF-A0A3D9LDP4-F1
#
_entry.id   AF-A0A3D9LDP4-F1
#
_cell.length_a   1.000
_cell.length_b   1.000
_cell.length_c   1.000
_cell.angle_alpha   90.00
_cell.angle_beta   90.00
_cell.angle_gamma   90.00
#
_symmetry.space_group_name_H-M   'P 1'
#
loop_
_entity.id
_entity.type
_entity.pdbx_description
1 polymer ?
#
loop_
_entity_poly.entity_id
_entity_poly.type
_entity_poly.pdbx_seq_one_letter_code
_entity_poly.pdbx_strand_id
1 'polypeptide(L)'
;METRKRTPLELFNLPQHFNIPLFQRPYVWEEEEQWAPLWQDIRRTVENRMRTPFKPVSHFLGAVVLQAAEPASGNMGVWNVVDGQQRLTTLQLLMDATSALLRDAGWDSPAQQLEGLTHNPSHYIAHGESPLGQAPSSGVTV
;
A
#
# COMPACT_ATOMS: atom_id res chain seq x y z
N MET A 1 -22.99 3.13 0.07
CA MET A 1 -21.71 2.84 -0.60
C MET A 1 -21.21 4.13 -1.22
N GLU A 2 -20.05 4.62 -0.80
CA GLU A 2 -19.45 5.85 -1.31
C GLU A 2 -18.23 5.50 -2.16
N THR A 3 -18.14 6.06 -3.37
CA THR A 3 -17.01 5.84 -4.29
C THR A 3 -16.18 7.10 -4.37
N ARG A 4 -14.89 7.00 -4.06
CA ARG A 4 -13.94 8.12 -4.13
C ARG A 4 -12.77 7.77 -5.03
N LYS A 5 -12.40 8.68 -5.93
CA LYS A 5 -11.13 8.58 -6.67
C LYS A 5 -10.00 9.01 -5.73
N ARG A 6 -9.03 8.12 -5.51
CA ARG A 6 -7.82 8.39 -4.73
C ARG A 6 -6.58 7.88 -5.45
N THR A 7 -5.49 8.60 -5.30
CA THR A 7 -4.14 8.16 -5.66
C THR A 7 -3.59 7.22 -4.58
N PRO A 8 -2.57 6.40 -4.89
CA PRO A 8 -1.87 5.63 -3.86
C PRO A 8 -1.34 6.52 -2.72
N LEU A 9 -0.85 7.72 -3.03
CA LEU A 9 -0.40 8.69 -2.02
C LEU A 9 -1.54 9.08 -1.07
N GLU A 10 -2.71 9.48 -1.60
CA GLU A 10 -3.87 9.85 -0.77
C GLU A 10 -4.43 8.68 0.03
N LEU A 11 -4.25 7.45 -0.47
CA LEU A 11 -4.70 6.25 0.21
C LEU A 11 -3.74 5.84 1.33
N PHE A 12 -2.44 5.94 1.15
CA PHE A 12 -1.45 5.37 2.08
C PHE A 12 -0.82 6.38 3.05
N ASN A 13 -0.86 7.67 2.74
CA ASN A 13 -0.27 8.71 3.59
C ASN A 13 -1.07 9.04 4.87
N LEU A 14 -2.19 8.36 5.10
CA LEU A 14 -2.97 8.52 6.33
C LEU A 14 -2.53 7.48 7.35
N PRO A 15 -2.37 7.84 8.64
CA PRO A 15 -2.23 6.87 9.70
C PRO A 15 -3.49 5.99 9.78
N GLN A 16 -3.41 4.77 9.27
CA GLN A 16 -4.50 3.82 9.23
C GLN A 16 -4.00 2.39 9.06
N HIS A 17 -4.88 1.43 9.32
CA HIS A 17 -4.59 0.01 9.18
C HIS A 17 -5.56 -0.63 8.19
N PHE A 18 -5.02 -1.30 7.17
CA PHE A 18 -5.78 -2.14 6.26
C PHE A 18 -5.74 -3.60 6.73
N ASN A 19 -6.82 -4.05 7.33
CA ASN A 19 -6.95 -5.42 7.81
C ASN A 19 -7.41 -6.34 6.67
N ILE A 20 -6.70 -7.46 6.46
CA ILE A 20 -7.11 -8.51 5.52
C ILE A 20 -7.84 -9.60 6.33
N PRO A 21 -9.16 -9.79 6.17
CA PRO A 21 -9.89 -10.81 6.93
C PRO A 21 -9.40 -12.23 6.64
N LEU A 22 -9.41 -13.10 7.66
CA LEU A 22 -8.91 -14.48 7.57
C LEU A 22 -9.57 -15.35 6.49
N PHE A 23 -10.80 -15.03 6.10
CA PHE A 23 -11.54 -15.76 5.06
C PHE A 23 -11.18 -15.33 3.63
N GLN A 24 -10.30 -14.34 3.47
CA GLN A 24 -9.81 -13.96 2.16
C GLN A 24 -8.82 -14.98 1.61
N ARG A 25 -8.73 -15.04 0.27
CA ARG A 25 -7.75 -15.90 -0.41
C ARG A 25 -6.30 -15.47 -0.08
N PRO A 26 -5.32 -16.39 -0.10
CA PRO A 26 -3.92 -16.01 -0.04
C PRO A 26 -3.52 -15.14 -1.24
N TYR A 27 -2.32 -14.55 -1.15
CA TYR A 27 -1.71 -13.86 -2.27
C TYR A 27 -1.34 -14.87 -3.37
N VAL A 28 -1.79 -14.62 -4.60
CA VAL A 28 -1.67 -15.51 -5.76
C VAL A 28 -1.41 -14.76 -7.07
N TRP A 29 -1.01 -13.48 -7.00
CA TRP A 29 -0.55 -12.77 -8.19
C TRP A 29 0.81 -13.33 -8.59
N GLU A 30 0.94 -13.62 -9.87
CA GLU A 30 2.10 -14.19 -10.54
C GLU A 30 2.75 -13.15 -11.45
N GLU A 31 3.99 -13.43 -11.85
CA GLU A 31 4.83 -12.48 -12.56
C GLU A 31 4.23 -12.10 -13.91
N GLU A 32 3.88 -13.09 -14.74
CA GLU A 32 3.44 -12.87 -16.11
C GLU A 32 2.05 -12.26 -16.19
N GLU A 33 1.13 -12.74 -15.34
CA GLU A 33 -0.27 -12.38 -15.44
C GLU A 33 -0.61 -11.04 -14.78
N GLN A 34 0.07 -10.68 -13.68
CA GLN A 34 -0.29 -9.48 -12.91
C GLN A 34 0.89 -8.54 -12.63
N TRP A 35 2.07 -9.05 -12.25
CA TRP A 35 3.17 -8.14 -11.87
C TRP A 35 3.76 -7.42 -13.08
N ALA A 36 4.05 -8.14 -14.16
CA ALA A 36 4.63 -7.56 -15.37
C ALA A 36 3.68 -6.53 -16.01
N PRO A 37 2.37 -6.77 -16.15
CA PRO A 37 1.42 -5.74 -16.59
C PRO A 37 1.39 -4.51 -15.67
N LEU A 38 1.31 -4.71 -14.34
CA LEU A 38 1.35 -3.60 -13.39
C LEU A 38 2.63 -2.76 -13.53
N TRP A 39 3.78 -3.43 -13.66
CA TRP A 39 5.07 -2.77 -13.82
C TRP A 39 5.14 -1.98 -15.13
N GLN A 40 4.65 -2.56 -16.24
CA GLN A 40 4.56 -1.87 -17.52
C GLN A 40 3.68 -0.61 -17.42
N ASP A 41 2.58 -0.67 -16.69
CA ASP A 41 1.69 0.48 -16.47
C ASP A 41 2.37 1.60 -15.67
N ILE A 42 3.11 1.25 -14.61
CA ILE A 42 3.90 2.19 -13.81
C ILE A 42 4.98 2.83 -14.67
N ARG A 43 5.78 2.03 -15.38
CA ARG A 43 6.82 2.52 -16.29
C ARG A 43 6.27 3.46 -17.34
N ARG A 44 5.20 3.06 -18.03
CA ARG A 44 4.54 3.89 -19.06
C ARG A 44 4.06 5.21 -18.48
N THR A 45 3.54 5.21 -17.24
CA THR A 45 3.10 6.44 -16.56
C THR A 45 4.27 7.38 -16.29
N VAL A 46 5.38 6.85 -15.78
CA VAL A 46 6.61 7.62 -15.52
C VAL A 46 7.23 8.15 -16.81
N GLU A 47 7.41 7.30 -17.82
CA GLU A 47 7.99 7.68 -19.11
C GLU A 47 7.15 8.78 -19.81
N ASN A 48 5.82 8.69 -19.75
CA ASN A 48 4.94 9.75 -20.25
C ASN A 48 5.06 11.06 -19.46
N ARG A 49 5.22 10.98 -18.14
CA ARG A 49 5.43 12.15 -17.29
C ARG A 49 6.75 12.84 -17.61
N MET A 50 7.81 12.08 -17.87
CA MET A 50 9.11 12.62 -18.29
C MET A 50 9.05 13.28 -19.68
N ARG A 51 8.37 12.64 -20.64
CA ARG A 51 8.21 13.17 -22.00
C ARG A 51 7.33 14.42 -22.05
N THR A 52 6.32 14.49 -21.19
CA THR A 52 5.38 15.62 -21.14
C THR A 52 5.15 16.12 -19.70
N PRO A 53 6.11 16.84 -19.10
CA PRO A 53 6.07 17.22 -17.68
C PRO A 53 4.85 18.08 -17.30
N PHE A 54 4.34 18.86 -18.24
CA PHE A 54 3.20 19.75 -18.02
C PHE A 54 1.84 19.10 -18.28
N LYS A 55 1.80 17.89 -18.85
CA LYS A 55 0.54 17.18 -19.08
C LYS A 55 0.22 16.29 -17.87
N PRO A 56 -1.03 16.31 -17.38
CA PRO A 56 -1.47 15.35 -16.39
C PRO A 56 -1.45 13.96 -17.02
N VAL A 57 -0.72 13.03 -16.40
CA VAL A 57 -0.74 11.61 -16.75
C VAL A 57 -1.53 10.92 -15.65
N SER A 58 -2.57 10.17 -16.03
CA SER A 58 -3.35 9.37 -15.10
C SER A 58 -3.50 7.96 -15.61
N HIS A 59 -3.30 6.99 -14.73
CA HIS A 59 -3.56 5.59 -15.00
C HIS A 59 -4.49 5.03 -13.92
N PHE A 60 -5.48 4.23 -14.32
CA PHE A 60 -6.43 3.62 -13.40
C PHE A 60 -5.90 2.25 -12.96
N LEU A 61 -5.43 2.17 -11.71
CA LEU A 61 -4.90 0.93 -11.15
C LEU A 61 -5.99 -0.09 -10.77
N GLY A 62 -7.27 0.27 -10.86
CA GLY A 62 -8.41 -0.56 -10.43
C GLY A 62 -9.08 -0.06 -9.16
N ALA A 63 -10.22 -0.67 -8.81
CA ALA A 63 -11.00 -0.33 -7.62
C ALA A 63 -10.62 -1.19 -6.41
N VAL A 64 -10.63 -0.60 -5.22
CA VAL A 64 -10.51 -1.32 -3.94
C VAL A 64 -11.79 -1.09 -3.13
N VAL A 65 -12.23 -2.09 -2.40
CA VAL A 65 -13.43 -2.00 -1.56
C VAL A 65 -13.00 -2.12 -0.11
N LEU A 66 -13.29 -1.07 0.65
CA LEU A 66 -12.93 -0.94 2.05
C LEU A 66 -14.19 -0.82 2.90
N GLN A 67 -14.20 -1.50 4.03
CA GLN A 67 -15.24 -1.41 5.04
C GLN A 67 -14.62 -0.89 6.34
N ALA A 68 -15.16 0.19 6.89
CA ALA A 68 -14.71 0.69 8.19
C ALA A 68 -14.89 -0.40 9.25
N ALA A 69 -13.88 -0.58 10.09
CA ALA A 69 -13.90 -1.46 11.24
C ALA A 69 -13.67 -0.65 12.51
N GLU A 70 -14.22 -1.14 13.62
CA GLU A 70 -13.96 -0.54 14.93
C GLU A 70 -12.47 -0.75 15.28
N PRO A 71 -11.74 0.32 15.66
CA PRO A 71 -10.36 0.17 16.10
C PRO A 71 -10.31 -0.66 17.38
N ALA A 72 -9.48 -1.71 17.38
CA ALA A 72 -9.31 -2.58 18.55
C ALA A 72 -8.67 -1.84 19.73
N SER A 73 -7.81 -0.86 19.48
CA SER A 73 -7.22 0.07 20.44
C SER A 73 -6.58 1.26 19.70
N GLY A 74 -6.77 2.49 20.20
CA GLY A 74 -6.15 3.69 19.64
C GLY A 74 -7.04 4.54 18.71
N ASN A 75 -6.48 5.65 18.23
CA ASN A 75 -7.15 6.64 17.39
C ASN A 75 -6.92 6.43 15.88
N MET A 76 -6.33 5.29 15.49
CA MET A 76 -5.99 5.00 14.10
C MET A 76 -7.17 4.32 13.39
N GLY A 77 -7.55 4.81 12.21
CA GLY A 77 -8.65 4.22 11.45
C GLY A 77 -8.31 2.79 11.01
N VAL A 78 -9.24 1.85 11.18
CA VAL A 78 -9.10 0.47 10.70
C VAL A 78 -10.09 0.21 9.57
N TRP A 79 -9.60 -0.40 8.50
CA TRP A 79 -10.37 -0.72 7.30
C TRP A 79 -10.20 -2.19 6.95
N ASN A 80 -11.30 -2.95 6.95
CA ASN A 80 -11.30 -4.28 6.37
C ASN A 80 -11.26 -4.17 4.84
N VAL A 81 -10.32 -4.86 4.21
CA VAL A 81 -10.24 -4.96 2.76
C VAL A 81 -11.19 -6.06 2.29
N VAL A 82 -12.27 -5.63 1.63
CA VAL A 82 -13.29 -6.53 1.08
C VAL A 82 -12.87 -7.02 -0.32
N ASP A 83 -12.29 -6.12 -1.12
CA ASP A 83 -11.74 -6.44 -2.44
C ASP A 83 -10.53 -5.54 -2.76
N GLY A 84 -9.63 -6.05 -3.62
CA GLY A 84 -8.42 -5.35 -4.04
C GLY A 84 -7.19 -5.64 -3.17
N GLN A 85 -7.26 -6.63 -2.27
CA GLN A 85 -6.16 -6.98 -1.36
C GLN A 85 -4.82 -7.19 -2.07
N GLN A 86 -4.79 -7.97 -3.15
CA GLN A 86 -3.54 -8.36 -3.82
C GLN A 86 -2.88 -7.15 -4.45
N ARG A 87 -3.69 -6.22 -4.97
CA ARG A 87 -3.21 -4.97 -5.52
C ARG A 87 -2.62 -4.08 -4.42
N LEU A 88 -3.31 -3.92 -3.29
CA LEU A 88 -2.81 -3.14 -2.17
C LEU A 88 -1.49 -3.73 -1.65
N THR A 89 -1.44 -5.05 -1.42
CA THR A 89 -0.22 -5.75 -1.01
C THR A 89 0.91 -5.55 -2.02
N THR A 90 0.66 -5.71 -3.32
CA THR A 90 1.70 -5.54 -4.35
C THR A 90 2.22 -4.11 -4.42
N LEU A 91 1.34 -3.11 -4.29
CA LEU A 91 1.76 -1.70 -4.26
C LEU A 91 2.58 -1.38 -3.02
N GLN A 92 2.19 -1.92 -1.85
CA GLN A 92 2.93 -1.77 -0.59
C GLN A 92 4.32 -2.39 -0.70
N LEU A 93 4.43 -3.63 -1.18
CA LEU A 93 5.71 -4.32 -1.40
C LEU A 93 6.60 -3.58 -2.41
N LEU A 94 6.02 -3.06 -3.50
CA LEU A 94 6.77 -2.31 -4.50
C LEU A 94 7.35 -1.01 -3.91
N MET A 95 6.57 -0.26 -3.13
CA MET A 95 7.03 0.97 -2.48
C MET A 95 8.11 0.68 -1.44
N ASP A 96 7.94 -0.38 -0.64
CA ASP A 96 8.90 -0.80 0.39
C ASP A 96 10.23 -1.23 -0.23
N ALA A 97 10.20 -2.10 -1.24
CA ALA A 97 11.40 -2.53 -1.96
C ALA A 97 12.09 -1.34 -2.66
N THR A 98 11.32 -0.41 -3.24
CA THR A 98 11.88 0.80 -3.86
C THR A 98 12.52 1.71 -2.81
N SER A 99 11.92 1.84 -1.62
CA SER A 99 12.49 2.58 -0.49
C SER A 99 13.86 2.01 -0.09
N ALA A 100 13.95 0.68 0.07
CA ALA A 100 15.20 0.00 0.41
C ALA A 100 16.29 0.26 -0.64
N LEU A 101 15.97 0.11 -1.94
CA LEU A 101 16.91 0.38 -3.03
C LEU A 101 17.38 1.84 -3.08
N LEU A 102 16.48 2.80 -2.83
CA LEU A 102 16.83 4.22 -2.77
C LEU A 102 17.77 4.51 -1.60
N ARG A 103 17.52 3.90 -0.45
CA ARG A 103 18.37 4.03 0.74
C ARG A 103 19.77 3.48 0.48
N ASP A 104 19.89 2.30 -0.12
CA ASP A 104 21.17 1.70 -0.50
C ASP A 104 21.95 2.55 -1.51
N ALA A 105 21.23 3.27 -2.38
CA ALA A 105 21.82 4.21 -3.33
C ALA A 105 22.13 5.60 -2.75
N GLY A 106 21.89 5.84 -1.45
CA GLY A 106 22.14 7.12 -0.78
C GLY A 106 21.08 8.20 -1.00
N TRP A 107 19.90 7.83 -1.48
CA TRP A 107 18.76 8.73 -1.71
C TRP A 107 17.81 8.71 -0.50
N ASP A 108 18.28 9.20 0.64
CA ASP A 108 17.57 9.11 1.92
C ASP A 108 16.19 9.78 1.92
N SER A 109 16.09 10.99 1.35
CA SER A 109 14.82 11.73 1.38
C SER A 109 13.72 11.04 0.56
N PRO A 110 13.95 10.63 -0.70
CA PRO A 110 12.98 9.83 -1.45
C PRO A 110 12.65 8.48 -0.80
N ALA A 111 13.65 7.80 -0.22
CA ALA A 111 13.42 6.55 0.51
C ALA A 111 12.44 6.77 1.67
N GLN A 112 12.71 7.77 2.52
CA GLN A 112 11.85 8.07 3.67
C GLN A 112 10.42 8.47 3.26
N GLN A 113 10.25 9.13 2.10
CA GLN A 113 8.93 9.43 1.58
C GLN A 113 8.13 8.15 1.25
N LEU A 114 8.76 7.14 0.64
CA LEU A 114 8.09 5.86 0.33
C LEU A 114 7.88 5.01 1.57
N GLU A 115 8.82 5.02 2.51
CA GLU A 115 8.70 4.36 3.82
C GLU A 115 7.48 4.87 4.58
N GLY A 116 7.23 6.19 4.55
CA GLY A 116 6.04 6.79 5.17
C GLY A 116 4.70 6.39 4.53
N LEU A 117 4.71 5.74 3.35
CA LEU A 117 3.52 5.18 2.71
C LEU A 117 3.31 3.70 3.02
N THR A 118 4.28 3.07 3.67
CA THR A 118 4.25 1.63 3.97
C THR A 118 4.23 1.35 5.45
N HIS A 119 4.77 2.26 6.26
CA HIS A 119 4.87 2.13 7.70
C HIS A 119 4.17 3.29 8.39
N ASN A 120 3.31 2.97 9.37
CA ASN A 120 2.73 3.98 10.22
C ASN A 120 3.81 4.58 11.14
N PRO A 121 3.79 5.90 11.43
CA PRO A 121 4.73 6.49 12.36
C PRO A 121 4.63 5.88 13.77
N SER A 122 5.75 5.80 14.48
CA SER A 122 5.87 5.18 15.81
C SER A 122 4.87 5.68 16.86
N HIS A 123 4.48 6.95 16.79
CA HIS A 123 3.51 7.54 17.72
C HIS A 123 2.04 7.15 17.45
N TYR A 124 1.76 6.46 16.35
CA TYR A 124 0.45 5.86 16.07
C TYR A 124 0.39 4.36 16.41
N ILE A 125 1.53 3.74 16.72
CA ILE A 125 1.63 2.31 17.01
C ILE A 125 1.49 2.11 18.51
N ALA A 126 0.53 1.28 18.94
CA ALA A 126 0.39 0.95 20.35
C ALA A 126 1.59 0.10 20.84
N HIS A 127 1.92 0.16 22.13
CA HIS A 127 3.01 -0.63 22.69
C HIS A 127 2.83 -2.13 22.42
N GLY A 128 3.77 -2.73 21.66
CA GLY A 128 3.75 -4.15 21.31
C GLY A 128 3.14 -4.49 19.95
N GLU A 129 2.65 -3.50 19.19
CA GLU A 129 2.16 -3.69 17.82
C GLU A 129 3.27 -3.47 16.78
N SER A 130 3.13 -4.10 15.60
CA SER A 130 4.07 -3.90 14.50
C SER A 130 3.75 -2.58 13.78
N PRO A 131 4.77 -1.89 13.20
CA PRO A 131 4.55 -0.75 12.32
C PRO A 131 3.69 -1.00 11.09
N LEU A 132 3.55 -2.27 10.72
CA LEU A 132 2.67 -2.73 9.64
C LEU A 132 1.25 -3.05 10.13
N GLY A 133 0.99 -3.05 11.44
CA GLY A 133 -0.31 -3.41 12.05
C GLY A 133 -0.20 -4.41 13.21
N GLN A 134 -1.34 -4.89 13.72
CA GLN A 134 -1.35 -5.92 14.76
C GLN A 134 -0.66 -7.20 14.29
N ALA A 135 0.26 -7.73 15.11
CA ALA A 135 0.73 -9.10 14.94
C ALA A 135 -0.48 -10.04 15.05
N PRO A 136 -0.54 -11.13 14.25
CA PRO A 136 -1.68 -12.05 14.30
C PRO A 136 -1.84 -12.54 15.74
N SER A 137 -2.98 -12.22 16.34
CA SER A 137 -3.40 -12.76 17.62
C SER A 137 -3.59 -14.25 17.43
N SER A 138 -2.53 -15.02 17.68
CA SER A 138 -2.52 -16.48 17.79
C SER A 138 -3.30 -17.20 16.68
N GLY A 139 -2.61 -17.49 15.57
CA GLY A 139 -3.10 -18.46 14.59
C GLY A 139 -2.46 -18.30 13.22
N VAL A 140 -1.47 -19.17 12.95
CA VAL A 140 -0.82 -19.44 11.66
C VAL A 140 0.31 -18.48 11.28
N THR A 141 1.54 -18.95 11.53
CA THR A 141 2.74 -18.63 10.77
C THR A 141 2.69 -19.41 9.45
N VAL A 142 2.59 -18.71 8.32
CA VAL A 142 3.24 -19.03 7.04
C VAL A 142 3.60 -17.70 6.39
#